data_AF-A0A6A5XG39-F1
#
_entry.id   AF-A0A6A5XG39-F1
#
_cell.length_a   1.000
_cell.length_b   1.000
_cell.length_c   1.000
_cell.angle_alpha   90.00
_cell.angle_beta   90.00
_cell.angle_gamma   90.00
#
_symmetry.space_group_name_H-M   'P 1'
#
loop_
_entity.id
_entity.type
_entity.pdbx_description
1 polymer ?
#
loop_
_entity_poly.entity_id
_entity_poly.type
_entity_poly.pdbx_seq_one_letter_code
_entity_poly.pdbx_strand_id
1 'polypeptide(L)'
;MQSASSSSQKPIGTSNPSLSGASYIVDIAFPPRYFEVCVNIGNYAIDHHEIDISRVNSDSELFELIWDKYKVSRGIRLRRLFLRPRDVHFVMFSVSRDTQYGAGIHKKPDEFPPQQELDKKRYDYLCPITRMPANVFLHYLHRARWNVWGEHTQNTWLRRLPKKLNESVLAEVSQDLATNQQNGQEATMDSDLSFGWGIHILDGPNHAVLGFLLAIGVAVAFVVSGMVVGLAKTQEQGFGVGSFLLAIFVCVTAALYHKLQDQ
;
A
#
# COMPACT_ATOMS: atom_id res chain seq x y z
N MET A 1 70.73 -6.56 60.00
CA MET A 1 71.32 -5.28 59.59
C MET A 1 71.23 -5.21 58.06
N GLN A 2 70.56 -4.16 57.54
CA GLN A 2 70.69 -3.44 56.25
C GLN A 2 71.04 -4.25 54.96
N SER A 3 70.16 -4.27 53.94
CA SER A 3 70.05 -3.32 52.78
C SER A 3 71.24 -3.45 51.80
N ALA A 4 71.14 -3.40 50.47
CA ALA A 4 70.08 -3.23 49.46
C ALA A 4 70.68 -3.56 48.05
N SER A 5 69.79 -3.81 47.06
CA SER A 5 69.79 -3.38 45.62
C SER A 5 71.09 -3.38 44.77
N SER A 6 71.16 -3.67 43.45
CA SER A 6 70.21 -3.47 42.35
C SER A 6 70.72 -4.11 41.02
N SER A 7 69.78 -4.40 40.10
CA SER A 7 69.83 -4.17 38.62
C SER A 7 70.84 -4.98 37.76
N SER A 8 70.65 -5.29 36.47
CA SER A 8 69.59 -5.14 35.45
C SER A 8 70.07 -5.91 34.19
N GLN A 9 69.16 -6.44 33.37
CA GLN A 9 69.08 -6.31 31.90
C GLN A 9 68.40 -7.52 31.23
N LYS A 10 67.41 -7.21 30.40
CA LYS A 10 66.60 -8.12 29.58
C LYS A 10 66.75 -7.67 28.11
N PRO A 11 66.91 -8.58 27.14
CA PRO A 11 67.18 -8.17 25.76
C PRO A 11 65.91 -7.83 24.98
N ILE A 12 66.13 -6.95 24.01
CA ILE A 12 65.22 -6.35 23.03
C ILE A 12 64.76 -7.41 22.02
N GLY A 13 63.45 -7.47 21.76
CA GLY A 13 62.85 -8.21 20.65
C GLY A 13 61.89 -7.31 19.89
N THR A 14 62.27 -6.99 18.66
CA THR A 14 61.58 -6.11 17.70
C THR A 14 60.28 -6.76 17.21
N SER A 15 59.12 -6.11 17.42
CA SER A 15 57.85 -6.51 16.81
C SER A 15 57.37 -5.44 15.84
N ASN A 16 57.22 -5.83 14.57
CA ASN A 16 56.59 -5.03 13.53
C ASN A 16 55.08 -4.87 13.84
N PRO A 17 54.49 -3.67 13.69
CA PRO A 17 53.05 -3.52 13.78
C PRO A 17 52.41 -4.01 12.47
N SER A 18 51.75 -5.17 12.52
CA SER A 18 50.79 -5.56 11.50
C SER A 18 49.59 -4.61 11.57
N LEU A 19 49.39 -3.87 10.50
CA LEU A 19 48.22 -3.03 10.27
C LEU A 19 47.00 -3.97 10.10
N SER A 20 46.34 -4.32 11.20
CA SER A 20 45.06 -5.01 11.15
C SER A 20 44.00 -3.98 10.80
N GLY A 21 43.72 -3.87 9.51
CA GLY A 21 42.60 -3.10 8.98
C GLY A 21 41.29 -3.75 9.40
N ALA A 22 40.83 -3.44 10.61
CA ALA A 22 39.48 -3.75 11.03
C ALA A 22 38.54 -2.88 10.17
N SER A 23 37.92 -3.50 9.15
CA SER A 23 36.78 -2.91 8.47
C SER A 23 35.64 -2.84 9.48
N TYR A 24 35.49 -1.69 10.14
CA TYR A 24 34.31 -1.40 10.91
C TYR A 24 33.16 -1.26 9.91
N ILE A 25 32.32 -2.29 9.80
CA ILE A 25 31.02 -2.13 9.16
C ILE A 25 30.24 -1.21 10.09
N VAL A 26 30.16 0.08 9.75
CA VAL A 26 29.20 0.98 10.40
C VAL A 26 27.84 0.48 9.93
N ASP A 27 27.17 -0.28 10.78
CA ASP A 27 25.75 -0.53 10.59
C ASP A 27 25.05 0.80 10.86
N ILE A 28 24.77 1.54 9.78
CA ILE A 28 24.02 2.80 9.88
C ILE A 28 22.61 2.40 10.28
N ALA A 29 22.35 2.39 11.58
CA ALA A 29 21.02 2.16 12.13
C ALA A 29 20.14 3.35 11.71
N PHE A 30 19.34 3.16 10.67
CA PHE A 30 18.31 4.11 10.30
C PHE A 30 17.15 3.99 11.30
N PRO A 31 16.64 5.12 11.83
CA PRO A 31 15.48 5.06 12.71
C PRO A 31 14.29 4.42 11.98
N PRO A 32 13.48 3.59 12.68
CA PRO A 32 12.32 2.94 12.07
C PRO A 32 11.34 3.99 11.56
N ARG A 33 10.90 3.85 10.32
CA ARG A 33 9.90 4.71 9.70
C ARG A 33 8.91 3.83 8.96
N TYR A 34 7.64 4.01 9.28
CA TYR A 34 6.54 3.23 8.72
C TYR A 34 5.58 4.11 7.94
N PHE A 35 5.08 3.58 6.83
CA PHE A 35 4.08 4.21 6.00
C PHE A 35 2.85 3.32 5.87
N GLU A 36 1.69 3.88 6.18
CA GLU A 36 0.45 3.12 6.33
C GLU A 36 -0.41 3.20 5.07
N VAL A 37 -0.81 2.03 4.56
CA VAL A 37 -1.59 1.89 3.34
C VAL A 37 -2.83 1.04 3.61
N CYS A 38 -4.00 1.63 3.34
CA CYS A 38 -5.28 0.97 3.37
C CYS A 38 -5.78 0.68 1.95
N VAL A 39 -6.33 -0.52 1.72
CA VAL A 39 -6.84 -0.94 0.40
C VAL A 39 -8.18 -1.67 0.54
N ASN A 40 -9.16 -1.39 -0.31
CA ASN A 40 -10.43 -2.13 -0.29
C ASN A 40 -10.23 -3.60 -0.71
N ILE A 41 -10.62 -4.57 0.13
CA ILE A 41 -10.66 -6.02 -0.23
C ILE A 41 -12.07 -6.46 -0.65
N GLY A 42 -13.09 -5.69 -0.27
CA GLY A 42 -14.48 -5.90 -0.66
C GLY A 42 -15.30 -4.65 -0.41
N ASN A 43 -16.63 -4.78 -0.37
CA ASN A 43 -17.54 -3.63 -0.24
C ASN A 43 -17.44 -2.95 1.14
N TYR A 44 -17.08 -3.70 2.18
CA TYR A 44 -17.05 -3.23 3.56
C TYR A 44 -15.77 -3.61 4.30
N ALA A 45 -14.83 -4.25 3.59
CA ALA A 45 -13.59 -4.76 4.16
C ALA A 45 -12.41 -4.00 3.58
N ILE A 46 -11.55 -3.49 4.47
CA ILE A 46 -10.37 -2.69 4.15
C ILE A 46 -9.16 -3.41 4.75
N ASP A 47 -8.21 -3.74 3.88
CA ASP A 47 -6.89 -4.25 4.28
C ASP A 47 -6.04 -3.13 4.83
N HIS A 48 -5.24 -3.44 5.84
CA HIS A 48 -4.22 -2.55 6.35
C HIS A 48 -2.83 -3.12 6.09
N HIS A 49 -1.93 -2.30 5.56
CA HIS A 49 -0.55 -2.65 5.35
C HIS A 49 0.39 -1.55 5.85
N GLU A 50 1.26 -1.96 6.76
CA GLU A 50 2.39 -1.17 7.19
C GLU A 50 3.59 -1.44 6.27
N ILE A 51 4.22 -0.37 5.78
CA ILE A 51 5.39 -0.42 4.91
C ILE A 51 6.59 0.18 5.65
N ASP A 52 7.63 -0.61 5.86
CA ASP A 52 8.91 -0.11 6.35
C ASP A 52 9.61 0.71 5.26
N ILE A 53 9.77 2.00 5.52
CA ILE A 53 10.42 2.97 4.64
C ILE A 53 11.74 3.50 5.24
N SER A 54 12.28 2.84 6.26
CA SER A 54 13.50 3.25 6.96
C SER A 54 14.70 3.38 6.01
N ARG A 55 14.77 2.49 5.01
CA ARG A 55 15.84 2.41 4.00
C ARG A 55 15.47 3.05 2.65
N VAL A 56 14.26 3.59 2.52
CA VAL A 56 13.75 4.16 1.28
C VAL A 56 14.25 5.59 1.14
N ASN A 57 14.80 5.92 -0.03
CA ASN A 57 15.41 7.22 -0.29
C ASN A 57 14.79 7.97 -1.46
N SER A 58 13.94 7.31 -2.26
CA SER A 58 13.29 7.90 -3.44
C SER A 58 11.79 7.65 -3.45
N ASP A 59 11.07 8.51 -4.19
CA ASP A 59 9.64 8.37 -4.43
C ASP A 59 9.37 7.11 -5.27
N SER A 60 10.24 6.77 -6.23
CA SER A 60 10.11 5.53 -7.01
C SER A 60 10.10 4.28 -6.13
N GLU A 61 11.06 4.15 -5.20
CA GLU A 61 11.14 3.02 -4.27
C GLU A 61 9.90 2.94 -3.36
N LEU A 62 9.44 4.09 -2.85
CA LEU A 62 8.23 4.15 -2.04
C LEU A 62 7.02 3.60 -2.80
N PHE A 63 6.82 4.04 -4.04
CA PHE A 63 5.67 3.64 -4.84
C PHE A 63 5.75 2.20 -5.34
N GLU A 64 6.96 1.64 -5.51
CA GLU A 64 7.15 0.20 -5.72
C GLU A 64 6.67 -0.61 -4.52
N LEU A 65 7.05 -0.22 -3.30
CA LEU A 65 6.57 -0.90 -2.08
C LEU A 65 5.06 -0.76 -1.91
N ILE A 66 4.49 0.43 -2.17
CA ILE A 66 3.04 0.64 -2.14
C ILE A 66 2.35 -0.26 -3.17
N TRP A 67 2.89 -0.34 -4.39
CA TRP A 67 2.33 -1.18 -5.45
C TRP A 67 2.36 -2.66 -5.08
N ASP A 68 3.46 -3.12 -4.49
CA ASP A 68 3.59 -4.51 -4.04
C ASP A 68 2.56 -4.88 -2.98
N LYS A 69 2.35 -4.02 -1.98
CA LYS A 69 1.28 -4.20 -0.99
C LYS A 69 -0.10 -4.19 -1.64
N TYR A 70 -0.38 -3.19 -2.46
CA TYR A 70 -1.65 -3.07 -3.18
C TYR A 70 -1.97 -4.31 -4.04
N LYS A 71 -0.96 -4.87 -4.73
CA LYS A 71 -1.12 -6.06 -5.58
C LYS A 71 -1.47 -7.30 -4.77
N VAL A 72 -0.95 -7.41 -3.54
CA VAL A 72 -1.23 -8.52 -2.61
C VAL A 72 -2.66 -8.42 -2.08
N SER A 73 -3.13 -7.25 -1.63
CA SER A 73 -4.48 -7.07 -1.07
C SER A 73 -5.61 -7.34 -2.07
N ARG A 74 -5.33 -7.18 -3.37
CA ARG A 74 -6.34 -7.26 -4.46
C ARG A 74 -6.90 -8.65 -4.74
N GLY A 75 -6.30 -9.72 -4.22
CA GLY A 75 -6.83 -11.09 -4.35
C GLY A 75 -6.97 -11.63 -5.79
N ILE A 76 -7.99 -12.48 -6.02
CA ILE A 76 -8.15 -13.37 -7.18
C ILE A 76 -8.34 -12.62 -8.52
N ARG A 77 -7.82 -13.23 -9.60
CA ARG A 77 -7.65 -12.67 -10.97
C ARG A 77 -8.79 -11.82 -11.54
N LEU A 78 -10.06 -12.15 -11.29
CA LEU A 78 -11.18 -11.43 -11.92
C LEU A 78 -11.30 -9.99 -11.40
N ARG A 79 -11.20 -9.80 -10.08
CA ARG A 79 -11.20 -8.47 -9.45
C ARG A 79 -10.03 -7.63 -9.96
N ARG A 80 -8.88 -8.27 -10.20
CA ARG A 80 -7.68 -7.62 -10.75
C ARG A 80 -7.89 -7.03 -12.15
N LEU A 81 -8.70 -7.66 -13.00
CA LEU A 81 -8.99 -7.22 -14.36
C LEU A 81 -9.99 -6.06 -14.41
N PHE A 82 -11.07 -6.20 -13.62
CA PHE A 82 -12.22 -5.29 -13.68
C PHE A 82 -12.09 -4.03 -12.86
N LEU A 83 -11.24 -4.03 -11.84
CA LEU A 83 -11.00 -2.86 -11.03
C LEU A 83 -9.62 -2.27 -11.35
N ARG A 84 -9.42 -1.01 -11.00
CA ARG A 84 -8.12 -0.33 -11.04
C ARG A 84 -8.09 0.76 -9.97
N PRO A 85 -6.92 1.18 -9.49
CA PRO A 85 -6.82 2.38 -8.65
C PRO A 85 -7.46 3.56 -9.37
N ARG A 86 -8.41 4.22 -8.72
CA ARG A 86 -9.14 5.38 -9.26
C ARG A 86 -8.81 6.65 -8.51
N ASP A 87 -8.64 6.56 -7.20
CA ASP A 87 -8.42 7.71 -6.33
C ASP A 87 -7.62 7.31 -5.09
N VAL A 88 -7.12 8.32 -4.36
CA VAL A 88 -6.40 8.14 -3.09
C VAL A 88 -6.86 9.20 -2.09
N HIS A 89 -7.17 8.76 -0.89
CA HIS A 89 -7.54 9.64 0.22
C HIS A 89 -6.51 9.58 1.33
N PHE A 90 -6.32 10.72 2.01
CA PHE A 90 -5.58 10.78 3.26
C PHE A 90 -6.56 10.58 4.42
N VAL A 91 -6.28 9.59 5.26
CA VAL A 91 -7.27 9.08 6.20
C VAL A 91 -6.69 8.89 7.58
N MET A 92 -7.55 9.04 8.59
CA MET A 92 -7.34 8.46 9.91
C MET A 92 -8.08 7.13 9.97
N PHE A 93 -7.34 6.08 10.28
CA PHE A 93 -7.84 4.72 10.37
C PHE A 93 -7.63 4.18 11.79
N SER A 94 -8.33 3.09 12.11
CA SER A 94 -8.06 2.28 13.29
C SER A 94 -7.83 0.83 12.88
N VAL A 95 -6.89 0.17 13.53
CA VAL A 95 -6.72 -1.28 13.43
C VAL A 95 -7.18 -1.88 14.76
N SER A 96 -8.03 -2.91 14.67
CA SER A 96 -8.54 -3.62 15.85
C SER A 96 -7.66 -4.83 16.16
N ARG A 97 -7.58 -5.14 17.45
CA ARG A 97 -6.84 -6.27 18.01
C ARG A 97 -7.24 -7.63 17.43
N ASP A 98 -8.54 -7.86 17.21
CA ASP A 98 -9.07 -9.15 16.75
C ASP A 98 -8.99 -9.34 15.23
N THR A 99 -8.75 -8.26 14.48
CA THR A 99 -8.66 -8.30 13.02
C THR A 99 -7.32 -7.75 12.56
N GLN A 100 -6.30 -8.63 12.56
CA GLN A 100 -4.91 -8.33 12.15
C GLN A 100 -4.78 -7.61 10.79
N TYR A 101 -5.80 -7.67 9.93
CA TYR A 101 -5.80 -7.10 8.60
C TYR A 101 -7.02 -6.19 8.33
N GLY A 102 -7.83 -5.89 9.35
CA GLY A 102 -9.03 -5.05 9.20
C GLY A 102 -8.77 -3.62 9.66
N ALA A 103 -8.91 -2.64 8.76
CA ALA A 103 -8.92 -1.22 9.11
C ALA A 103 -10.32 -0.60 9.06
N GLY A 104 -10.66 0.19 10.07
CA GLY A 104 -11.81 1.09 10.07
C GLY A 104 -11.38 2.50 9.66
N ILE A 105 -11.99 3.08 8.63
CA ILE A 105 -11.72 4.47 8.21
C ILE A 105 -12.65 5.39 9.00
N HIS A 106 -12.08 6.31 9.79
CA HIS A 106 -12.84 7.23 10.63
C HIS A 106 -12.99 8.61 10.02
N LYS A 107 -11.94 9.12 9.39
CA LYS A 107 -11.93 10.43 8.74
C LYS A 107 -11.27 10.34 7.37
N LYS A 108 -11.87 11.02 6.39
CA LYS A 108 -11.44 11.12 5.00
C LYS A 108 -12.06 12.39 4.39
N PRO A 109 -11.50 12.97 3.31
CA PRO A 109 -10.38 12.51 2.49
C PRO A 109 -9.03 13.21 2.76
N ASP A 110 -8.98 14.05 3.79
CA ASP A 110 -7.92 15.05 4.03
C ASP A 110 -7.27 15.00 5.41
N GLU A 111 -7.25 13.81 6.02
CA GLU A 111 -6.79 13.73 7.40
C GLU A 111 -5.28 13.51 7.46
N PHE A 112 -4.59 14.42 8.15
CA PHE A 112 -3.16 14.32 8.48
C PHE A 112 -2.98 14.28 10.01
N PRO A 113 -1.86 13.73 10.50
CA PRO A 113 -1.54 13.78 11.92
C PRO A 113 -1.55 15.23 12.43
N PRO A 114 -2.22 15.51 13.57
CA PRO A 114 -2.25 16.86 14.15
C PRO A 114 -0.87 17.25 14.67
N GLN A 115 -0.59 18.55 14.81
CA GLN A 115 0.71 19.06 15.27
C GLN A 115 1.22 18.44 16.56
N GLN A 116 0.32 18.09 17.49
CA GLN A 116 0.66 17.41 18.73
C GLN A 116 1.40 16.07 18.51
N GLU A 117 1.11 15.35 17.42
CA GLU A 117 1.79 14.11 17.05
C GLU A 117 3.20 14.34 16.51
N LEU A 118 3.42 15.49 15.85
CA LEU A 118 4.72 15.91 15.36
C LEU A 118 5.61 16.39 16.50
N ASP A 119 5.03 17.15 17.45
CA ASP A 119 5.72 17.62 18.65
C ASP A 119 6.20 16.45 19.51
N LYS A 120 5.38 15.40 19.61
CA LYS A 120 5.73 14.12 20.25
C LYS A 120 6.69 13.25 19.43
N LYS A 121 7.05 13.68 18.21
CA LYS A 121 7.90 12.93 17.26
C LYS A 121 7.40 11.50 16.98
N ARG A 122 6.08 11.29 17.03
CA ARG A 122 5.45 10.03 16.62
C ARG A 122 5.18 9.98 15.12
N TYR A 123 4.99 11.15 14.51
CA TYR A 123 4.83 11.29 13.07
C TYR A 123 5.78 12.34 12.49
N ASP A 124 6.19 12.12 11.24
CA ASP A 124 7.02 13.06 10.47
C ASP A 124 6.44 13.32 9.08
N TYR A 125 6.26 14.60 8.76
CA TYR A 125 6.00 15.09 7.42
C TYR A 125 6.45 16.55 7.27
N LEU A 126 6.78 16.94 6.05
CA LEU A 126 7.20 18.31 5.73
C LEU A 126 6.01 19.28 5.73
N CYS A 127 6.08 20.32 6.58
CA CYS A 127 5.15 21.45 6.60
C CYS A 127 5.55 22.53 5.57
N PRO A 128 4.59 23.26 4.97
CA PRO A 128 3.13 23.16 5.13
C PRO A 128 2.54 21.91 4.46
N ILE A 129 1.42 21.41 5.00
CA ILE A 129 0.70 20.26 4.46
C ILE A 129 0.35 20.54 2.99
N THR A 130 0.97 19.79 2.10
CA THR A 130 0.70 19.86 0.67
C THR A 130 0.20 18.51 0.22
N ARG A 131 -1.09 18.44 -0.09
CA ARG A 131 -1.72 17.23 -0.57
C ARG A 131 -1.08 16.78 -1.88
N MET A 132 -0.74 15.49 -1.96
CA MET A 132 -0.43 14.89 -3.25
C MET A 132 -1.72 14.81 -4.07
N PRO A 133 -1.77 15.41 -5.28
CA PRO A 133 -2.91 15.27 -6.15
C PRO A 133 -3.10 13.80 -6.55
N ALA A 134 -4.34 13.31 -6.57
CA ALA A 134 -4.63 11.92 -6.86
C ALA A 134 -4.11 11.47 -8.24
N ASN A 135 -4.20 12.32 -9.25
CA ASN A 135 -3.64 12.04 -10.59
C ASN A 135 -2.12 11.85 -10.57
N VAL A 136 -1.40 12.60 -9.73
CA VAL A 136 0.06 12.45 -9.56
C VAL A 136 0.34 11.14 -8.83
N PHE A 137 -0.40 10.84 -7.76
CA PHE A 137 -0.25 9.57 -7.03
C PHE A 137 -0.46 8.37 -7.95
N LEU A 138 -1.55 8.37 -8.72
CA LEU A 138 -1.87 7.31 -9.67
C LEU A 138 -0.85 7.21 -10.81
N HIS A 139 -0.24 8.32 -11.23
CA HIS A 139 0.87 8.28 -12.18
C HIS A 139 2.07 7.52 -11.62
N TYR A 140 2.50 7.83 -10.40
CA TYR A 140 3.63 7.15 -9.75
C TYR A 140 3.31 5.66 -9.54
N LEU A 141 2.10 5.35 -9.06
CA LEU A 141 1.64 3.98 -8.86
C LEU A 141 1.56 3.20 -10.19
N HIS A 142 1.12 3.85 -11.26
CA HIS A 142 1.09 3.24 -12.60
C HIS A 142 2.51 2.98 -13.12
N ARG A 143 3.48 3.86 -12.86
CA ARG A 143 4.88 3.65 -13.24
C ARG A 143 5.51 2.51 -12.46
N ALA A 144 5.28 2.44 -11.15
CA ALA A 144 5.69 1.33 -10.29
C ALA A 144 5.15 -0.01 -10.81
N ARG A 145 3.89 -0.05 -11.27
CA ARG A 145 3.31 -1.26 -11.89
C ARG A 145 4.10 -1.80 -13.08
N TRP A 146 4.72 -0.93 -13.87
CA TRP A 146 5.47 -1.30 -15.07
C TRP A 146 6.98 -1.40 -14.85
N ASN A 147 7.45 -1.29 -13.60
CA ASN A 147 8.86 -1.31 -13.23
C ASN A 147 9.70 -0.37 -14.13
N VAL A 148 9.25 0.88 -14.30
CA VAL A 148 9.98 1.88 -15.10
C VAL A 148 11.09 2.47 -14.23
N TRP A 149 12.33 2.07 -14.50
CA TRP A 149 13.51 2.49 -13.75
C TRP A 149 13.97 3.90 -14.17
N GLY A 150 14.51 4.66 -13.21
CA GLY A 150 15.18 5.94 -13.47
C GLY A 150 14.27 7.18 -13.55
N GLU A 151 12.95 7.02 -13.45
CA GLU A 151 12.02 8.12 -13.22
C GLU A 151 11.77 8.31 -11.72
N HIS A 152 11.40 9.53 -11.29
CA HIS A 152 10.98 9.84 -9.90
C HIS A 152 12.01 9.49 -8.81
N THR A 153 13.30 9.67 -9.10
CA THR A 153 14.41 9.47 -8.15
C THR A 153 14.47 10.53 -7.03
N GLN A 154 13.60 11.54 -7.11
CA GLN A 154 13.45 12.58 -6.10
C GLN A 154 12.75 12.01 -4.86
N ASN A 155 12.86 12.69 -3.72
CA ASN A 155 12.19 12.32 -2.47
C ASN A 155 11.14 13.36 -2.05
N THR A 156 10.52 13.99 -3.04
CA THR A 156 9.60 15.12 -2.83
C THR A 156 8.37 14.66 -2.06
N TRP A 157 7.79 13.52 -2.45
CA TRP A 157 6.59 12.97 -1.83
C TRP A 157 6.91 12.15 -0.59
N LEU A 158 7.99 11.38 -0.60
CA LEU A 158 8.49 10.63 0.56
C LEU A 158 8.64 11.53 1.79
N ARG A 159 9.12 12.77 1.62
CA ARG A 159 9.24 13.74 2.72
C ARG A 159 7.91 14.34 3.18
N ARG A 160 6.93 14.46 2.28
CA ARG A 160 5.64 15.14 2.52
C ARG A 160 4.54 14.21 3.02
N LEU A 161 4.61 12.92 2.72
CA LEU A 161 3.63 11.95 3.18
C LEU A 161 3.79 11.68 4.68
N PRO A 162 2.68 11.41 5.41
CA PRO A 162 2.73 11.14 6.84
C PRO A 162 3.44 9.81 7.08
N LYS A 163 4.48 9.83 7.91
CA LYS A 163 5.26 8.65 8.28
C LYS A 163 5.16 8.46 9.77
N LYS A 164 4.85 7.26 10.23
CA LYS A 164 4.95 6.92 11.66
C LYS A 164 6.41 6.64 11.99
N LEU A 165 6.88 7.19 13.10
CA LEU A 165 8.27 7.09 13.56
C LEU A 165 8.38 6.11 14.71
N ASN A 166 9.45 5.31 14.71
CA ASN A 166 9.93 4.45 15.80
C ASN A 166 9.00 3.30 16.26
N GLU A 167 7.70 3.43 16.07
CA GLU A 167 6.67 2.51 16.53
C GLU A 167 5.84 2.01 15.35
N SER A 168 5.60 0.71 15.31
CA SER A 168 4.71 0.06 14.34
C SER A 168 3.30 0.02 14.93
N VAL A 169 2.28 0.42 14.16
CA VAL A 169 0.86 0.33 14.59
C VAL A 169 0.50 -1.13 14.87
N LEU A 170 1.02 -2.05 14.06
CA LEU A 170 0.77 -3.48 14.25
C LEU A 170 1.51 -4.04 15.47
N ALA A 171 2.74 -3.55 15.73
CA ALA A 171 3.50 -3.97 16.90
C ALA A 171 2.85 -3.52 18.22
N GLU A 172 2.33 -2.29 18.28
CA GLU A 172 1.57 -1.78 19.43
C GLU A 172 0.39 -2.70 19.77
N VAL A 173 -0.44 -3.02 18.77
CA VAL A 173 -1.57 -3.95 18.93
C VAL A 173 -1.10 -5.33 19.44
N SER A 174 0.03 -5.84 18.92
CA SER A 174 0.57 -7.14 19.31
C SER A 174 1.19 -7.16 20.73
N GLN A 175 1.74 -6.05 21.17
CA GLN A 175 2.38 -5.94 22.49
C GLN A 175 1.32 -5.76 23.58
N ASP A 176 0.25 -5.02 23.29
CA ASP A 176 -0.92 -4.92 24.15
C ASP A 176 -1.63 -6.28 24.32
N LEU A 177 -1.63 -7.13 23.28
CA LEU A 177 -2.08 -8.52 23.36
C LEU A 177 -1.26 -9.33 24.38
N ALA A 178 0.06 -9.32 24.26
CA ALA A 178 0.94 -10.08 25.14
C ALA A 178 0.83 -9.63 26.60
N THR A 179 0.65 -8.34 26.83
CA THR A 179 0.62 -7.75 28.17
C THR A 179 -0.74 -7.94 28.86
N ASN A 180 -1.86 -7.75 28.14
CA ASN A 180 -3.20 -7.94 28.72
C ASN A 180 -3.55 -9.41 28.98
N GLN A 181 -3.03 -10.32 28.15
CA GLN A 181 -3.22 -11.76 28.35
C GLN A 181 -2.53 -12.28 29.62
N GLN A 182 -1.48 -11.60 30.09
CA GLN A 182 -0.80 -11.93 31.35
C GLN A 182 -1.51 -11.38 32.59
N ASN A 183 -2.22 -10.26 32.49
CA ASN A 183 -2.82 -9.59 33.65
C ASN A 183 -4.32 -9.87 33.88
N GLY A 184 -4.99 -10.63 33.00
CA GLY A 184 -6.39 -11.05 33.22
C GLY A 184 -7.37 -9.88 33.41
N GLN A 185 -7.00 -8.69 32.95
CA GLN A 185 -7.70 -7.44 33.21
C GLN A 185 -8.63 -7.14 32.04
N GLU A 186 -9.93 -7.01 32.32
CA GLU A 186 -10.94 -6.63 31.32
C GLU A 186 -10.50 -5.36 30.59
N ALA A 187 -10.22 -5.49 29.30
CA ALA A 187 -9.84 -4.40 28.43
C ALA A 187 -10.93 -3.32 28.49
N THR A 188 -10.57 -2.13 28.99
CA THR A 188 -11.45 -0.96 28.87
C THR A 188 -11.72 -0.73 27.38
N MET A 189 -12.99 -0.50 27.02
CA MET A 189 -13.53 -0.55 25.65
C MET A 189 -12.78 0.23 24.55
N ASP A 190 -11.89 1.17 24.89
CA ASP A 190 -11.09 1.97 23.94
C ASP A 190 -9.65 1.46 23.73
N SER A 191 -9.17 0.52 24.56
CA SER A 191 -7.78 0.01 24.50
C SER A 191 -7.54 -1.08 23.46
N ASP A 192 -8.55 -1.37 22.64
CA ASP A 192 -8.53 -2.45 21.65
C ASP A 192 -8.31 -1.96 20.20
N LEU A 193 -8.31 -0.64 20.01
CA LEU A 193 -8.19 0.02 18.71
C LEU A 193 -6.97 0.93 18.71
N SER A 194 -6.02 0.64 17.82
CA SER A 194 -4.89 1.53 17.57
C SER A 194 -5.19 2.44 16.39
N PHE A 195 -5.08 3.75 16.61
CA PHE A 195 -5.36 4.76 15.59
C PHE A 195 -4.07 5.16 14.86
N GLY A 196 -4.19 5.38 13.55
CA GLY A 196 -3.09 5.83 12.70
C GLY A 196 -3.56 6.71 11.56
N TRP A 197 -2.59 7.33 10.88
CA TRP A 197 -2.82 8.12 9.68
C TRP A 197 -2.05 7.53 8.51
N GLY A 198 -2.71 7.48 7.36
CA GLY A 198 -2.15 6.86 6.17
C GLY A 198 -2.91 7.24 4.92
N ILE A 199 -2.69 6.46 3.87
CA ILE A 199 -3.41 6.60 2.62
C ILE A 199 -4.42 5.48 2.45
N HIS A 200 -5.56 5.80 1.85
CA HIS A 200 -6.56 4.84 1.44
C HIS A 200 -6.69 4.86 -0.08
N ILE A 201 -6.31 3.76 -0.73
CA ILE A 201 -6.39 3.60 -2.18
C ILE A 201 -7.80 3.11 -2.52
N LEU A 202 -8.53 3.93 -3.28
CA LEU A 202 -9.86 3.62 -3.77
C LEU A 202 -9.78 2.97 -5.13
N ASP A 203 -10.40 1.80 -5.24
CA ASP A 203 -10.57 1.11 -6.50
C ASP A 203 -11.79 1.66 -7.26
N GLY A 204 -11.77 1.53 -8.57
CA GLY A 204 -12.92 1.81 -9.41
C GLY A 204 -12.93 0.96 -10.67
N PRO A 205 -14.03 0.98 -11.44
CA PRO A 205 -14.18 0.16 -12.63
C PRO A 205 -13.11 0.53 -13.68
N ASN A 206 -12.53 -0.51 -14.27
CA ASN A 206 -11.62 -0.38 -15.38
C ASN A 206 -12.41 -0.19 -16.69
N HIS A 207 -12.69 1.08 -17.02
CA HIS A 207 -13.46 1.44 -18.22
C HIS A 207 -12.87 0.87 -19.52
N ALA A 208 -11.54 0.65 -19.60
CA ALA A 208 -10.91 0.08 -20.79
C ALA A 208 -11.31 -1.39 -20.99
N VAL A 209 -11.29 -2.19 -19.93
CA VAL A 209 -11.70 -3.61 -19.98
C VAL A 209 -13.20 -3.72 -20.23
N LEU A 210 -14.00 -2.87 -19.57
CA LEU A 210 -15.45 -2.87 -19.77
C LEU A 210 -15.83 -2.46 -21.20
N GLY A 211 -15.17 -1.43 -21.75
CA GLY A 211 -15.35 -1.00 -23.13
C GLY A 211 -14.91 -2.07 -24.13
N PHE A 212 -13.82 -2.77 -23.86
CA PHE A 212 -13.36 -3.88 -24.69
C PHE A 212 -14.35 -5.06 -24.70
N LEU A 213 -14.92 -5.41 -23.54
CA LEU A 213 -15.96 -6.43 -23.45
C LEU A 213 -17.24 -6.01 -24.19
N LEU A 214 -17.61 -4.73 -24.10
CA LEU A 214 -18.74 -4.19 -24.87
C LEU A 214 -18.51 -4.30 -26.38
N ALA A 215 -17.30 -3.97 -26.85
CA ALA A 215 -16.94 -4.10 -28.26
C ALA A 215 -17.03 -5.57 -28.73
N ILE A 216 -16.55 -6.53 -27.93
CA ILE A 216 -16.69 -7.97 -28.22
C ILE A 216 -18.16 -8.38 -28.26
N GLY A 217 -18.97 -7.95 -27.29
CA GLY A 217 -20.40 -8.26 -27.25
C GLY A 217 -21.14 -7.79 -28.50
N VAL A 218 -20.86 -6.56 -28.96
CA VAL A 218 -21.40 -6.01 -30.21
C VAL A 218 -20.96 -6.85 -31.42
N ALA A 219 -19.67 -7.20 -31.51
CA ALA A 219 -19.15 -7.99 -32.62
C ALA A 219 -19.79 -9.40 -32.67
N VAL A 220 -19.95 -10.06 -31.53
CA VAL A 220 -20.63 -11.36 -31.44
C VAL A 220 -22.10 -11.25 -31.84
N ALA A 221 -22.81 -10.24 -31.34
CA ALA A 221 -24.21 -10.02 -31.72
C ALA A 221 -24.37 -9.78 -33.23
N PHE A 222 -23.43 -9.05 -33.84
CA PHE A 222 -23.38 -8.83 -35.28
C PHE A 222 -23.17 -10.14 -36.07
N VAL A 223 -22.21 -10.97 -35.66
CA VAL A 223 -21.94 -12.27 -36.31
C VAL A 223 -23.14 -13.21 -36.19
N VAL A 224 -23.75 -13.31 -35.00
CA VAL A 224 -24.95 -14.14 -34.77
C VAL A 224 -26.11 -13.65 -35.62
N SER A 225 -26.34 -12.34 -35.66
CA SER A 225 -27.36 -11.73 -36.50
C SER A 225 -27.14 -12.09 -37.98
N GLY A 226 -25.90 -11.94 -38.48
CA GLY A 226 -25.54 -12.32 -39.86
C GLY A 226 -25.77 -13.80 -40.16
N MET A 227 -25.42 -14.70 -39.23
CA MET A 227 -25.70 -16.13 -39.36
C MET A 227 -27.20 -16.42 -39.44
N VAL A 228 -28.01 -15.79 -38.57
CA VAL A 228 -29.46 -15.97 -38.55
C VAL A 228 -30.10 -15.43 -39.84
N VAL A 229 -29.67 -14.27 -40.34
CA VAL A 229 -30.15 -13.76 -41.64
C VAL A 229 -29.80 -14.74 -42.76
N GLY A 230 -28.57 -15.28 -42.76
CA GLY A 230 -28.13 -16.25 -43.77
C GLY A 230 -28.92 -17.56 -43.76
N LEU A 231 -29.31 -18.05 -42.59
CA LEU A 231 -30.07 -19.30 -42.43
C LEU A 231 -31.58 -19.13 -42.60
N ALA A 232 -32.17 -18.11 -41.96
CA ALA A 232 -33.61 -17.89 -41.94
C ALA A 232 -34.14 -17.16 -43.19
N LYS A 233 -33.25 -16.62 -44.04
CA LYS A 233 -33.56 -15.83 -45.25
C LYS A 233 -34.52 -14.65 -45.02
N THR A 234 -34.74 -14.25 -43.76
CA THR A 234 -35.59 -13.13 -43.36
C THR A 234 -34.76 -12.15 -42.55
N GLN A 235 -34.73 -10.89 -43.00
CA GLN A 235 -33.89 -9.84 -42.36
C GLN A 235 -34.41 -9.49 -40.97
N GLU A 236 -35.73 -9.42 -40.80
CA GLU A 236 -36.40 -9.04 -39.56
C GLU A 236 -36.02 -9.94 -38.37
N GLN A 237 -35.93 -11.26 -38.60
CA GLN A 237 -35.59 -12.22 -37.54
C GLN A 237 -34.14 -12.07 -37.07
N GLY A 238 -33.20 -11.85 -38.00
CA GLY A 238 -31.79 -11.67 -37.67
C GLY A 238 -31.52 -10.37 -36.90
N PHE A 239 -32.15 -9.26 -37.29
CA PHE A 239 -32.05 -8.00 -36.55
C PHE A 239 -32.71 -8.09 -35.17
N GLY A 240 -33.88 -8.74 -35.07
CA GLY A 240 -34.56 -8.96 -33.79
C GLY A 240 -33.70 -9.74 -32.80
N VAL A 241 -33.15 -10.90 -33.20
CA VAL A 241 -32.28 -11.71 -32.33
C VAL A 241 -31.01 -10.96 -31.93
N GLY A 242 -30.36 -10.27 -32.88
CA GLY A 242 -29.15 -9.48 -32.61
C GLY A 242 -29.39 -8.36 -31.60
N SER A 243 -30.47 -7.60 -31.78
CA SER A 243 -30.85 -6.51 -30.86
C SER A 243 -31.20 -7.00 -29.46
N PHE A 244 -31.87 -8.15 -29.34
CA PHE A 244 -32.24 -8.74 -28.06
C PHE A 244 -31.00 -9.22 -27.28
N LEU A 245 -30.06 -9.91 -27.97
CA LEU A 245 -28.80 -10.33 -27.38
C LEU A 245 -27.97 -9.13 -26.92
N LEU A 246 -27.89 -8.08 -27.73
CA LEU A 246 -27.19 -6.86 -27.37
C LEU A 246 -27.83 -6.18 -26.15
N ALA A 247 -29.16 -6.11 -26.09
CA ALA A 247 -29.88 -5.54 -24.95
C ALA A 247 -29.58 -6.29 -23.65
N ILE A 248 -29.63 -7.63 -23.65
CA ILE A 248 -29.26 -8.44 -22.48
C ILE A 248 -27.81 -8.15 -22.07
N PHE A 249 -26.89 -8.15 -23.03
CA PHE A 249 -25.48 -7.93 -22.76
C PHE A 249 -25.20 -6.54 -22.15
N VAL A 250 -25.84 -5.49 -22.68
CA VAL A 250 -25.75 -4.13 -22.16
C VAL A 250 -26.30 -4.05 -20.74
N CYS A 251 -27.46 -4.66 -20.46
CA CYS A 251 -28.03 -4.71 -19.12
C CYS A 251 -27.10 -5.40 -18.11
N VAL A 252 -26.52 -6.55 -18.47
CA VAL A 252 -25.55 -7.26 -17.62
C VAL A 252 -24.29 -6.41 -17.39
N THR A 253 -23.75 -5.80 -18.44
CA THR A 253 -22.55 -4.96 -18.36
C THR A 253 -22.80 -3.71 -17.50
N ALA A 254 -23.97 -3.09 -17.62
CA ALA A 254 -24.39 -1.96 -16.80
C ALA A 254 -24.57 -2.34 -15.32
N ALA A 255 -25.16 -3.51 -15.03
CA ALA A 255 -25.29 -4.02 -13.67
C ALA A 255 -23.92 -4.31 -13.04
N LEU A 256 -23.00 -4.93 -13.81
CA LEU A 256 -21.62 -5.14 -13.39
C LEU A 256 -20.89 -3.81 -13.14
N TYR A 257 -21.09 -2.81 -13.99
CA TYR A 257 -20.51 -1.49 -13.82
C TYR A 257 -20.92 -0.82 -12.51
N HIS A 258 -22.22 -0.79 -12.20
CA HIS A 258 -22.73 -0.21 -10.95
C HIS A 258 -22.20 -0.97 -9.74
N LYS A 259 -22.25 -2.32 -9.79
CA LYS A 259 -21.70 -3.15 -8.72
C LYS A 259 -20.21 -2.89 -8.46
N LEU A 260 -19.42 -2.62 -9.49
CA LEU A 260 -18.00 -2.29 -9.36
C LEU A 260 -17.74 -0.85 -8.92
N GLN A 261 -18.68 0.07 -9.16
CA GLN A 261 -18.61 1.45 -8.71
C GLN A 261 -18.94 1.58 -7.22
N ASP A 262 -19.73 0.67 -6.67
CA ASP A 262 -20.10 0.61 -5.25
C ASP A 262 -19.05 -0.12 -4.38
N GLN A 263 -17.89 -0.48 -4.95
CA GLN A 263 -16.72 -1.07 -4.24
C GLN A 263 -15.67 0.00 -3.90
#